data_AF-A0A6H5FZF2-F1
#
_entry.id   AF-A0A6H5FZF2-F1
#
_cell.length_a   1.000
_cell.length_b   1.000
_cell.length_c   1.000
_cell.angle_alpha   90.00
_cell.angle_beta   90.00
_cell.angle_gamma   90.00
#
_symmetry.space_group_name_H-M   'P 1'
#
loop_
_entity.id
_entity.type
_entity.pdbx_description
1 polymer ?
#
loop_
_entity_poly.entity_id
_entity_poly.type
_entity_poly.pdbx_seq_one_letter_code
_entity_poly.pdbx_strand_id
1 'polypeptide(L)'
;MCCDSLRFDSLEECQFKNVNLANDSSTKIDGKGPVKLQVKIGSETQPLKLNDTLLVPDLCTNLMSVGKITDQGHTVTFTKTSATIQNQAGRTMMKANRVNGLYYVDEAEHNAKAATPQAANGKTSILETWHKRFGHLSISDLKRLSSNKM
;
A
#
# COMPACT_ATOMS: atom_id res chain seq x y z
N MET A 1 -1.38 5.48 0.73
CA MET A 1 0.09 5.54 0.61
C MET A 1 0.55 4.29 -0.10
N CYS A 2 1.41 4.43 -1.10
CA CYS A 2 1.91 3.35 -1.93
C CYS A 2 3.44 3.41 -1.98
N CYS A 3 4.13 2.27 -1.89
CA CYS A 3 5.59 2.22 -2.01
C CYS A 3 6.08 2.07 -3.46
N ASP A 4 5.21 1.62 -4.37
CA ASP A 4 5.55 1.36 -5.77
C ASP A 4 5.05 2.47 -6.68
N SER A 5 5.98 3.14 -7.39
CA SER A 5 5.70 4.21 -8.34
C SER A 5 5.01 3.72 -9.61
N LEU A 6 5.18 2.45 -10.00
CA LEU A 6 4.58 1.89 -11.22
C LEU A 6 3.06 1.73 -11.14
N ARG A 7 2.50 1.84 -9.93
CA ARG A 7 1.05 1.73 -9.68
C ARG A 7 0.29 3.03 -9.91
N PHE A 8 1.00 4.13 -10.15
CA PHE A 8 0.41 5.45 -10.35
C PHE A 8 0.09 5.67 -11.83
N ASP A 9 -1.10 6.20 -12.14
CA ASP A 9 -1.44 6.61 -13.51
C ASP A 9 -0.62 7.85 -13.93
N SER A 10 -0.38 8.74 -12.97
CA SER A 10 0.45 9.93 -13.11
C SER A 10 1.03 10.28 -11.74
N LEU A 11 2.22 10.88 -11.71
CA LEU A 11 2.89 11.25 -10.47
C LEU A 11 3.32 12.71 -10.53
N GLU A 12 2.92 13.46 -9.52
CA GLU A 12 3.39 14.83 -9.27
C GLU A 12 4.43 14.79 -8.17
N GLU A 13 5.59 15.42 -8.40
CA GLU A 13 6.61 15.56 -7.37
C GLU A 13 6.07 16.38 -6.19
N CYS A 14 6.27 15.85 -4.98
CA CYS A 14 5.95 16.55 -3.75
C CYS A 14 7.24 17.09 -3.13
N GLN A 15 7.45 18.40 -3.17
CA GLN A 15 8.60 19.01 -2.52
C GLN A 15 8.33 19.20 -1.01
N PHE A 16 9.26 18.69 -0.19
CA PHE A 16 9.37 18.93 1.26
C PHE A 16 8.22 18.45 2.15
N LYS A 17 7.64 17.27 1.89
CA LYS A 17 6.69 16.64 2.83
C LYS A 17 7.24 15.31 3.34
N ASN A 18 7.17 15.13 4.65
CA ASN A 18 7.51 13.88 5.31
C ASN A 18 6.25 13.26 5.93
N VAL A 19 6.28 11.94 6.10
CA VAL A 19 5.29 11.19 6.88
C VAL A 19 5.97 10.55 8.08
N ASN A 20 5.34 10.65 9.24
CA ASN A 20 5.80 9.98 10.45
C ASN A 20 5.37 8.52 10.41
N LEU A 21 6.32 7.65 10.72
CA LEU A 21 6.14 6.21 10.78
C LEU A 21 5.90 5.77 12.23
N ALA A 22 5.40 4.54 12.39
CA ALA A 22 5.09 3.98 13.71
C ALA A 22 6.34 3.68 14.57
N ASN A 23 7.55 3.83 14.01
CA ASN A 23 8.82 3.63 14.69
C ASN A 23 9.45 4.98 15.15
N ASP A 24 8.65 6.03 15.25
CA ASP A 24 9.04 7.42 15.56
C ASP A 24 10.04 8.05 14.56
N SER A 25 10.33 7.39 13.45
CA SER A 25 11.08 7.98 12.34
C SER A 25 10.15 8.71 11.37
N SER A 26 10.72 9.54 10.51
CA SER A 26 10.02 10.19 9.40
C SER A 26 10.67 9.82 8.08
N THR A 27 9.87 9.54 7.06
CA THR A 27 10.36 9.31 5.68
C THR A 27 9.76 10.32 4.71
N LYS A 28 10.46 10.53 3.59
CA LYS A 28 10.08 11.49 2.55
C LYS A 28 8.93 10.95 1.71
N ILE A 29 8.03 11.85 1.33
CA ILE A 29 7.04 11.61 0.28
C ILE A 29 7.67 12.04 -1.05
N ASP A 30 7.86 11.08 -1.96
CA ASP A 30 8.51 11.33 -3.25
C ASP A 30 7.55 11.86 -4.31
N GLY A 31 6.25 11.62 -4.12
CA GLY A 31 5.24 12.17 -5.02
C GLY A 31 3.83 11.90 -4.56
N LYS A 32 2.88 12.38 -5.34
CA LYS A 32 1.46 12.17 -5.14
C LYS A 32 0.78 11.94 -6.48
N GLY A 33 -0.21 11.08 -6.50
CA GLY A 33 -1.02 10.89 -7.70
C GLY A 33 -2.10 9.83 -7.57
N PRO A 34 -2.91 9.67 -8.62
CA PRO A 34 -3.94 8.66 -8.68
C PRO A 34 -3.36 7.25 -8.86
N VAL A 35 -3.86 6.31 -8.05
CA VAL A 35 -3.60 4.87 -8.18
C VAL A 35 -4.90 4.14 -8.51
N LYS A 36 -4.86 3.23 -9.49
CA LYS A 36 -5.98 2.33 -9.80
C LYS A 36 -5.71 0.93 -9.26
N LEU A 37 -6.64 0.46 -8.44
CA LEU A 37 -6.65 -0.89 -7.88
C LEU A 37 -7.77 -1.68 -8.52
N GLN A 38 -7.59 -2.98 -8.70
CA GLN A 38 -8.68 -3.90 -9.01
C GLN A 38 -9.05 -4.62 -7.72
N VAL A 39 -10.17 -4.27 -7.10
CA VAL A 39 -10.56 -4.85 -5.81
C VAL A 39 -11.61 -5.93 -6.01
N LYS A 40 -11.45 -7.04 -5.30
CA LYS A 40 -12.40 -8.16 -5.34
C LYS A 40 -13.46 -7.99 -4.27
N ILE A 41 -14.73 -8.11 -4.65
CA ILE A 41 -15.88 -8.06 -3.74
C ILE A 41 -16.77 -9.27 -4.05
N GLY A 42 -16.65 -10.29 -3.20
CA GLY A 42 -17.28 -11.58 -3.48
C GLY A 42 -16.67 -12.22 -4.73
N SER A 43 -17.51 -12.50 -5.73
CA SER A 43 -17.09 -13.03 -7.03
C SER A 43 -16.72 -11.96 -8.05
N GLU A 44 -17.05 -10.69 -7.80
CA GLU A 44 -16.84 -9.60 -8.75
C GLU A 44 -15.51 -8.89 -8.52
N THR A 45 -14.92 -8.37 -9.60
CA THR A 45 -13.75 -7.48 -9.55
C THR A 45 -14.19 -6.12 -10.05
N GLN A 46 -13.89 -5.07 -9.31
CA GLN A 46 -14.20 -3.70 -9.71
C GLN A 46 -12.99 -2.77 -9.58
N PRO A 47 -12.84 -1.79 -10.50
CA PRO A 47 -11.78 -0.81 -10.39
C PRO A 47 -12.08 0.18 -9.25
N LEU A 48 -11.10 0.42 -8.40
CA LEU A 48 -11.10 1.44 -7.35
C LEU A 48 -10.01 2.46 -7.64
N LYS A 49 -10.39 3.72 -7.80
CA LYS A 49 -9.46 4.83 -8.02
C LYS A 49 -9.18 5.56 -6.71
N LEU A 50 -7.92 5.61 -6.31
CA LEU A 50 -7.43 6.35 -5.15
C LEU A 50 -6.73 7.63 -5.64
N ASN A 51 -7.47 8.74 -5.71
CA ASN A 51 -6.99 9.97 -6.36
C ASN A 51 -5.81 10.65 -5.64
N ASP A 52 -5.79 10.61 -4.32
CA ASP A 52 -4.80 11.33 -3.49
C ASP A 52 -3.80 10.38 -2.81
N THR A 53 -3.17 9.50 -3.60
CA THR A 53 -2.22 8.53 -3.06
C THR A 53 -0.84 9.17 -2.96
N LEU A 54 -0.16 9.02 -1.81
CA LEU A 54 1.24 9.43 -1.63
C LEU A 54 2.18 8.28 -2.00
N LEU A 55 3.23 8.58 -2.78
CA LEU A 55 4.36 7.69 -3.02
C LEU A 55 5.35 7.82 -1.87
N VAL A 56 5.56 6.71 -1.16
CA VAL A 56 6.48 6.62 -0.01
C VAL A 56 7.28 5.32 -0.15
N PRO A 57 8.42 5.33 -0.87
CA PRO A 57 9.14 4.09 -1.23
C PRO A 57 9.66 3.29 -0.05
N ASP A 58 9.93 3.96 1.07
CA ASP A 58 10.44 3.31 2.29
C ASP A 58 9.38 2.50 3.05
N LEU A 59 8.10 2.54 2.64
CA LEU A 59 7.06 1.73 3.27
C LEU A 59 7.22 0.24 2.95
N CYS A 60 7.12 -0.61 3.98
CA CYS A 60 7.10 -2.06 3.82
C CYS A 60 5.82 -2.58 3.16
N THR A 61 4.71 -1.90 3.39
CA THR A 61 3.40 -2.24 2.86
C THR A 61 2.59 -0.99 2.54
N ASN A 62 1.67 -1.11 1.59
CA ASN A 62 0.75 -0.03 1.27
C ASN A 62 -0.25 0.16 2.41
N LEU A 63 -0.59 1.42 2.67
CA LEU A 63 -1.49 1.80 3.75
C LEU A 63 -2.62 2.67 3.23
N MET A 64 -3.84 2.33 3.61
CA MET A 64 -5.02 3.13 3.33
C MET A 64 -5.43 3.91 4.58
N SER A 65 -5.59 5.23 4.47
CA SER A 65 -5.96 6.07 5.60
C SER A 65 -7.47 6.01 5.82
N VAL A 66 -7.90 5.47 6.96
CA VAL A 66 -9.30 5.46 7.38
C VAL A 66 -9.84 6.89 7.51
N GLY A 67 -9.05 7.80 8.07
CA GLY A 67 -9.42 9.22 8.16
C GLY A 67 -9.74 9.82 6.79
N LYS A 68 -8.89 9.58 5.78
CA LYS A 68 -9.16 10.06 4.41
C LYS A 68 -10.41 9.44 3.79
N ILE A 69 -10.70 8.18 4.08
CA ILE A 69 -11.93 7.52 3.62
C ILE A 69 -13.15 8.21 4.27
N THR A 70 -13.11 8.44 5.58
CA THR A 70 -14.22 9.07 6.31
C THR A 70 -14.39 10.55 5.98
N ASP A 71 -13.31 11.28 5.70
CA ASP A 71 -13.34 12.68 5.25
C ASP A 71 -14.09 12.82 3.91
N GLN A 72 -14.08 11.78 3.07
CA GLN A 72 -14.84 11.71 1.81
C GLN A 72 -16.30 11.27 2.01
N GLY A 73 -16.77 11.16 3.26
CA GLY A 73 -18.13 10.77 3.60
C GLY A 73 -18.41 9.28 3.45
N HIS A 74 -17.38 8.44 3.28
CA HIS A 74 -17.54 6.98 3.27
C HIS A 74 -17.56 6.42 4.69
N THR A 75 -18.26 5.31 4.88
CA THR A 75 -18.31 4.60 6.17
C THR A 75 -17.37 3.41 6.15
N VAL A 76 -16.59 3.25 7.22
CA VAL A 76 -15.72 2.08 7.43
C VAL A 76 -16.24 1.28 8.61
N THR A 77 -16.62 0.03 8.36
CA THR A 77 -17.13 -0.89 9.40
C THR A 77 -16.13 -2.01 9.62
N PHE A 78 -15.56 -2.08 10.82
CA PHE A 78 -14.69 -3.17 11.25
C PHE A 78 -15.48 -4.24 11.98
N THR A 79 -15.19 -5.49 11.66
CA THR A 79 -15.73 -6.68 12.34
C THR A 79 -14.58 -7.57 12.81
N LYS A 80 -14.91 -8.64 13.55
CA LYS A 80 -13.92 -9.63 14.00
C LYS A 80 -13.14 -10.29 12.86
N THR A 81 -13.72 -10.34 11.65
CA THR A 81 -13.18 -11.09 10.51
C THR A 81 -12.89 -10.24 9.27
N SER A 82 -13.44 -9.03 9.17
CA SER A 82 -13.31 -8.20 7.97
C SER A 82 -13.52 -6.71 8.23
N ALA A 83 -13.09 -5.87 7.31
CA ALA A 83 -13.44 -4.46 7.23
C ALA A 83 -14.15 -4.18 5.91
N THR A 84 -15.18 -3.33 5.95
CA THR A 84 -15.98 -2.97 4.77
C THR A 84 -16.01 -1.46 4.63
N ILE A 85 -15.82 -0.97 3.40
CA ILE A 85 -16.01 0.44 3.07
C ILE A 85 -17.28 0.59 2.24
N GLN A 86 -18.18 1.47 2.68
CA GLN A 86 -19.42 1.79 1.97
C GLN A 86 -19.44 3.27 1.59
N ASN A 87 -19.98 3.54 0.40
CA ASN A 87 -20.28 4.92 0.01
C ASN A 87 -21.54 5.44 0.75
N GLN A 88 -21.87 6.71 0.54
CA GLN A 88 -23.02 7.36 1.19
C GLN A 88 -24.37 6.73 0.81
N ALA A 89 -24.45 6.02 -0.33
CA ALA A 89 -25.64 5.29 -0.76
C ALA A 89 -25.72 3.88 -0.15
N GLY A 90 -24.79 3.50 0.75
CA GLY A 90 -24.74 2.18 1.38
C GLY A 90 -24.12 1.09 0.50
N ARG A 91 -23.66 1.40 -0.72
CA ARG A 91 -23.02 0.43 -1.61
C ARG A 91 -21.60 0.13 -1.14
N THR A 92 -21.28 -1.15 -1.00
CA THR A 92 -19.93 -1.62 -0.68
C THR A 92 -18.95 -1.34 -1.81
N MET A 93 -17.91 -0.58 -1.52
CA MET A 93 -16.86 -0.19 -2.45
C MET A 93 -15.60 -1.05 -2.32
N MET A 94 -15.38 -1.62 -1.13
CA MET A 94 -14.24 -2.48 -0.86
C MET A 94 -14.51 -3.37 0.35
N LYS A 95 -13.91 -4.56 0.36
CA LYS A 95 -13.84 -5.44 1.53
C LYS A 95 -12.39 -5.84 1.76
N ALA A 96 -12.01 -5.88 3.03
CA ALA A 96 -10.72 -6.35 3.49
C ALA A 96 -10.89 -7.50 4.49
N ASN A 97 -10.09 -8.55 4.35
CA ASN A 97 -10.10 -9.70 5.27
C ASN A 97 -9.12 -9.47 6.40
N ARG A 98 -9.50 -9.88 7.61
CA ARG A 98 -8.64 -9.77 8.78
C ARG A 98 -7.71 -10.97 8.88
N VAL A 99 -6.40 -10.73 8.87
CA VAL A 99 -5.36 -11.75 9.03
C VAL A 99 -4.36 -11.25 10.06
N ASN A 100 -4.13 -12.04 11.11
CA ASN A 100 -3.16 -11.72 12.19
C ASN A 100 -3.33 -10.30 12.78
N GLY A 101 -4.58 -9.84 12.93
CA GLY A 101 -4.89 -8.54 13.51
C GLY A 101 -4.90 -7.36 12.53
N LEU A 102 -4.41 -7.55 11.30
CA LEU A 102 -4.41 -6.54 10.23
C LEU A 102 -5.51 -6.83 9.20
N TYR A 103 -5.94 -5.80 8.46
CA TYR A 103 -6.97 -5.91 7.43
C TYR A 103 -6.35 -5.73 6.05
N TYR A 104 -6.44 -6.75 5.21
CA TYR A 104 -5.87 -6.78 3.87
C TYR A 104 -6.97 -6.75 2.81
N VAL A 105 -6.82 -5.87 1.84
CA VAL A 105 -7.70 -5.80 0.67
C VAL A 105 -7.31 -6.92 -0.29
N ASP A 106 -8.31 -7.70 -0.74
CA ASP A 106 -8.10 -8.63 -1.84
C ASP A 106 -8.04 -7.85 -3.15
N GLU A 107 -6.82 -7.63 -3.64
CA GLU A 107 -6.57 -7.07 -4.97
C GLU A 107 -6.58 -8.21 -5.99
N ALA A 108 -7.39 -8.10 -7.04
CA ALA A 108 -7.26 -8.95 -8.22
C ALA A 108 -5.97 -8.54 -8.95
N GLU A 109 -5.14 -9.51 -9.36
CA GLU A 109 -3.84 -9.27 -9.98
C GLU A 109 -3.88 -8.08 -10.95
N HIS A 110 -3.06 -7.07 -10.65
CA HIS A 110 -2.82 -5.99 -11.58
C HIS A 110 -2.07 -6.57 -12.78
N ASN A 111 -2.77 -6.76 -13.91
CA ASN A 111 -2.12 -6.95 -15.20
C ASN A 111 -1.35 -5.67 -15.52
N ALA A 112 -0.14 -5.55 -14.98
CA ALA A 112 0.83 -4.58 -15.44
C ALA A 112 1.01 -4.84 -16.93
N LYS A 113 0.59 -3.88 -17.77
CA LYS A 113 0.73 -3.98 -19.22
C LYS A 113 2.19 -4.28 -19.55
N ALA A 114 2.42 -5.46 -20.11
CA ALA A 114 3.51 -5.85 -20.98
C ALA A 114 4.84 -5.08 -20.79
N ALA A 115 5.57 -5.39 -19.71
CA ALA A 115 7.01 -5.56 -19.85
C ALA A 115 7.22 -7.06 -20.11
N THR A 116 7.98 -7.38 -21.15
CA THR A 116 8.41 -8.71 -21.58
C THR A 116 8.64 -9.69 -20.42
N PRO A 117 8.28 -10.98 -20.54
CA PRO A 117 8.53 -11.98 -19.51
C PRO A 117 10.02 -12.25 -19.41
N GLN A 118 10.74 -11.39 -18.69
CA GLN A 118 12.07 -11.72 -18.22
C GLN A 118 11.88 -12.60 -16.99
N ALA A 119 11.79 -13.90 -17.27
CA ALA A 119 11.92 -15.03 -16.35
C ALA A 119 11.36 -14.81 -14.94
N ALA A 120 10.22 -15.45 -14.67
CA ALA A 120 9.70 -15.75 -13.34
C ALA A 120 10.70 -16.60 -12.53
N ASN A 121 11.75 -15.93 -12.05
CA ASN A 121 12.63 -16.32 -10.96
C ASN A 121 12.89 -15.05 -10.15
N GLY A 122 11.80 -14.42 -9.68
CA GLY A 122 11.85 -13.33 -8.74
C GLY A 122 12.37 -13.84 -7.40
N LYS A 123 13.69 -14.00 -7.29
CA LYS A 123 14.36 -14.09 -5.99
C LYS A 123 13.97 -12.81 -5.25
N THR A 124 12.99 -12.90 -4.35
CA THR A 124 12.80 -11.86 -3.34
C THR A 124 14.16 -11.64 -2.73
N SER A 125 14.68 -10.42 -2.82
CA SER A 125 16.01 -10.15 -2.30
C SER A 125 16.01 -10.51 -0.81
N ILE A 126 17.14 -11.02 -0.32
CA ILE A 126 17.30 -11.30 1.11
C ILE A 126 16.93 -10.06 1.95
N LEU A 127 17.22 -8.88 1.40
CA LEU A 127 16.90 -7.58 1.95
C LEU A 127 15.38 -7.36 2.11
N GLU A 128 14.58 -7.62 1.07
CA GLU A 128 13.11 -7.51 1.14
C GLU A 128 12.51 -8.52 2.11
N THR A 129 13.08 -9.72 2.20
CA THR A 129 12.65 -10.74 3.16
C THR A 129 12.84 -10.25 4.59
N TRP A 130 14.03 -9.74 4.89
CA TRP A 130 14.32 -9.19 6.22
C TRP A 130 13.52 -7.93 6.50
N HIS A 131 13.33 -7.06 5.51
CA HIS A 131 12.49 -5.87 5.64
C HIS A 131 11.06 -6.22 6.07
N LYS A 132 10.45 -7.23 5.43
CA LYS A 132 9.13 -7.74 5.81
C LYS A 132 9.11 -8.37 7.21
N ARG A 133 10.19 -9.04 7.63
CA ARG A 133 10.29 -9.65 8.98
C ARG A 133 10.41 -8.60 10.08
N PHE A 134 11.22 -7.57 9.86
CA PHE A 134 11.44 -6.54 10.88
C PHE A 134 10.31 -5.52 10.93
N GLY A 135 9.61 -5.28 9.81
CA GLY A 135 8.35 -4.53 9.72
C GLY A 135 8.46 -3.03 10.01
N HIS A 136 9.07 -2.65 11.13
CA HIS A 136 9.34 -1.28 11.56
C HIS A 136 10.72 -0.77 11.11
N LEU A 137 11.56 -1.65 10.59
CA LEU A 137 12.91 -1.29 10.18
C LEU A 137 12.90 -0.98 8.67
N SER A 138 13.27 0.25 8.30
CA SER A 138 13.31 0.67 6.90
C SER A 138 14.34 -0.13 6.10
N ILE A 139 14.19 -0.19 4.77
CA ILE A 139 15.21 -0.80 3.88
C ILE A 139 16.58 -0.13 4.09
N SER A 140 16.58 1.18 4.28
CA SER A 140 17.78 1.98 4.52
C SER A 140 18.49 1.59 5.81
N ASP A 141 17.74 1.40 6.90
CA ASP A 141 18.28 0.90 8.16
C ASP A 141 18.80 -0.52 8.04
N LEU A 142 18.11 -1.37 7.27
CA LEU A 142 18.50 -2.75 7.05
C LEU A 142 19.81 -2.84 6.25
N LYS A 143 19.97 -1.99 5.23
CA LYS A 143 21.24 -1.84 4.50
C LYS A 143 22.35 -1.42 5.44
N ARG A 144 22.12 -0.41 6.28
CA ARG A 144 23.09 0.06 7.29
C ARG A 144 23.51 -1.05 8.25
N LEU A 145 22.56 -1.85 8.75
CA LEU A 145 22.84 -3.03 9.58
C LEU A 145 23.68 -4.08 8.83
N SER A 146 23.41 -4.32 7.55
CA SER A 146 24.17 -5.28 6.74
C SER A 146 25.59 -4.82 6.41
N SER A 147 25.82 -3.50 6.36
CA SER A 147 27.13 -2.92 6.02
C SER A 147 28.04 -2.73 7.24
N ASN A 148 27.49 -2.71 8.45
CA ASN A 148 28.27 -2.79 9.68
C ASN A 148 28.69 -4.24 9.94
N LYS A 149 29.80 -4.66 9.34
CA LYS A 149 30.53 -5.83 9.84
C LYS A 149 30.95 -5.55 11.28
N MET A 150 30.50 -6.39 12.22
CA MET A 150 31.19 -6.57 13.50
C MET A 150 32.59 -7.11 13.26
#